data_AF-A0A3C0XM05-F1
#
_entry.id   AF-A0A3C0XM05-F1
#
_cell.length_a   1.000
_cell.length_b   1.000
_cell.length_c   1.000
_cell.angle_alpha   90.00
_cell.angle_beta   90.00
_cell.angle_gamma   90.00
#
_symmetry.space_group_name_H-M   'P 1'
#
loop_
_entity.id
_entity.type
_entity.pdbx_description
1 polymer ?
#
loop_
_entity_poly.entity_id
_entity_poly.type
_entity_poly.pdbx_seq_one_letter_code
_entity_poly.pdbx_strand_id
1 'polypeptide(L)'
;MRSARIAPWTRGSDAEHATSAAVRLRYRQRVRRVAIVLLLLLGPACAPATPDNAAVERDYAEHRSTVEVTAEGVVTNVLADDSGPSGTHQRFIIRLAGGTQTVLVDNNVTIGHRAPVAADDDVIVHGEYVWNDQGGLIHFTHHDPAPAHEGGWIELRGVRYQ
;
A
#
# COMPACT_ATOMS: atom_id res chain seq x y z
N MET A 1 77.65 54.23 0.22
CA MET A 1 78.77 54.50 -0.71
C MET A 1 79.07 53.22 -1.49
N ARG A 2 79.15 53.35 -2.82
CA ARG A 2 79.72 52.42 -3.82
C ARG A 2 78.96 51.09 -4.02
N SER A 3 78.28 50.90 -5.16
CA SER A 3 78.86 50.66 -6.51
C SER A 3 79.52 49.29 -6.54
N ALA A 4 79.32 48.41 -7.52
CA ALA A 4 78.49 48.36 -8.71
C ALA A 4 78.62 46.91 -9.23
N ARG A 5 77.78 46.56 -10.22
CA ARG A 5 78.07 45.82 -11.46
C ARG A 5 79.21 44.79 -11.40
N ILE A 6 79.07 43.63 -12.02
CA ILE A 6 79.35 43.45 -13.46
C ILE A 6 78.92 42.01 -13.79
N ALA A 7 78.09 41.85 -14.83
CA ALA A 7 77.83 40.58 -15.54
C ALA A 7 79.03 40.31 -16.49
N PRO A 8 78.90 39.67 -17.65
CA PRO A 8 78.17 38.48 -18.09
C PRO A 8 79.14 37.44 -18.72
N TRP A 9 78.57 36.38 -19.33
CA TRP A 9 78.89 35.78 -20.65
C TRP A 9 78.77 34.24 -20.59
N THR A 10 77.72 33.67 -21.20
CA THR A 10 77.69 32.96 -22.51
C THR A 10 78.46 31.63 -22.49
N ARG A 11 78.09 30.53 -23.15
CA ARG A 11 77.38 30.32 -24.42
C ARG A 11 77.24 28.79 -24.59
N GLY A 12 76.29 28.37 -25.43
CA GLY A 12 76.39 27.14 -26.25
C GLY A 12 75.90 25.90 -25.53
N SER A 13 74.74 25.34 -25.89
CA SER A 13 74.56 24.43 -27.05
C SER A 13 75.33 23.13 -26.80
N ASP A 14 74.70 21.95 -26.81
CA ASP A 14 74.02 21.43 -27.98
C ASP A 14 72.80 20.58 -27.61
N ALA A 15 71.71 20.84 -28.34
CA ALA A 15 70.64 19.88 -28.50
C ALA A 15 70.94 19.06 -29.74
N GLU A 16 70.74 17.75 -29.67
CA GLU A 16 69.92 17.00 -30.62
C GLU A 16 70.10 15.51 -30.34
N HIS A 17 69.04 14.86 -29.88
CA HIS A 17 68.50 13.64 -30.49
C HIS A 17 67.01 13.64 -30.19
N ALA A 18 66.24 14.03 -31.20
CA ALA A 18 64.79 14.06 -31.19
C ALA A 18 64.22 12.66 -31.46
N THR A 19 63.21 12.26 -30.70
CA THR A 19 62.13 11.38 -31.17
C THR A 19 60.93 11.66 -30.26
N SER A 20 60.16 12.71 -30.56
CA SER A 20 58.96 12.70 -31.41
C SER A 20 57.88 11.72 -30.96
N ALA A 21 57.00 12.23 -30.10
CA ALA A 21 55.57 11.94 -29.93
C ALA A 21 55.22 12.31 -28.48
N ALA A 22 55.08 13.59 -28.12
CA ALA A 22 53.78 14.25 -28.15
C ALA A 22 52.66 13.22 -27.83
N VAL A 23 52.03 13.22 -26.66
CA VAL A 23 50.98 14.18 -26.34
C VAL A 23 50.37 13.78 -24.98
N ARG A 24 50.28 14.74 -24.03
CA ARG A 24 49.38 14.80 -22.84
C ARG A 24 49.62 13.73 -21.75
N LEU A 25 50.38 13.98 -20.68
CA LEU A 25 50.17 14.98 -19.63
C LEU A 25 48.72 15.02 -19.06
N ARG A 26 48.64 14.68 -17.77
CA ARG A 26 47.64 15.09 -16.75
C ARG A 26 46.34 14.29 -16.67
N TYR A 27 46.32 13.28 -15.81
CA TYR A 27 45.16 13.10 -14.94
C TYR A 27 45.63 13.04 -13.48
N ARG A 28 45.43 14.17 -12.80
CA ARG A 28 45.78 14.42 -11.41
C ARG A 28 44.85 13.58 -10.52
N GLN A 29 45.46 12.87 -9.57
CA GLN A 29 45.05 12.76 -8.17
C GLN A 29 43.55 12.65 -7.87
N ARG A 30 43.10 11.49 -7.35
CA ARG A 30 42.37 11.38 -6.06
C ARG A 30 42.04 9.93 -5.68
N VAL A 31 42.74 9.52 -4.63
CA VAL A 31 42.54 8.47 -3.62
C VAL A 31 41.11 7.91 -3.48
N ARG A 32 41.05 6.55 -3.43
CA ARG A 32 40.12 5.63 -2.72
C ARG A 32 38.86 6.21 -2.05
N ARG A 33 37.68 5.64 -2.35
CA ARG A 33 36.47 5.42 -1.51
C ARG A 33 35.36 4.86 -2.43
N VAL A 34 34.38 4.03 -2.08
CA VAL A 34 33.93 3.31 -0.89
C VAL A 34 32.85 2.32 -1.40
N ALA A 35 32.65 1.25 -0.63
CA ALA A 35 31.68 0.18 -0.69
C ALA A 35 30.35 0.36 -1.45
N ILE A 36 29.92 -0.77 -2.01
CA ILE A 36 28.57 -1.15 -2.45
C ILE A 36 27.53 -0.70 -1.40
N VAL A 37 26.55 0.09 -1.83
CA VAL A 37 25.28 0.27 -1.11
C VAL A 37 24.19 -0.40 -1.94
N LEU A 38 23.87 -1.64 -1.56
CA LEU A 38 22.67 -2.34 -2.00
C LEU A 38 21.51 -1.79 -1.18
N LEU A 39 20.87 -0.72 -1.66
CA LEU A 39 19.74 -0.11 -0.98
C LEU A 39 18.48 -0.95 -1.24
N LEU A 40 17.98 -1.56 -0.18
CA LEU A 40 16.80 -2.41 -0.09
C LEU A 40 15.57 -1.78 -0.79
N LEU A 41 15.09 -2.40 -1.86
CA LEU A 41 13.72 -2.25 -2.35
C LEU A 41 12.80 -3.08 -1.45
N LEU A 42 12.55 -2.60 -0.23
CA LEU A 42 11.42 -3.06 0.57
C LEU A 42 10.16 -2.50 -0.08
N GLY A 43 9.51 -3.30 -0.93
CA GLY A 43 8.15 -3.02 -1.38
C GLY A 43 7.22 -2.89 -0.17
N PRO A 44 6.14 -2.09 -0.24
CA PRO A 44 5.20 -1.99 0.86
C PRO A 44 4.70 -3.39 1.18
N ALA A 45 5.02 -3.87 2.39
CA ALA A 45 4.38 -5.06 2.92
C ALA A 45 2.88 -4.78 2.91
N CYS A 46 2.11 -5.66 2.26
CA CYS A 46 0.66 -5.62 2.27
C CYS A 46 0.21 -5.81 3.72
N ALA A 47 0.04 -4.71 4.46
CA ALA A 47 -0.53 -4.76 5.79
C ALA A 47 -2.02 -5.07 5.61
N PRO A 48 -2.58 -6.03 6.36
CA PRO A 48 -4.01 -6.30 6.30
C PRO A 48 -4.78 -5.03 6.68
N ALA A 49 -5.89 -4.76 6.01
CA ALA A 49 -6.78 -3.67 6.36
C ALA A 49 -7.16 -3.80 7.85
N THR A 50 -6.98 -2.72 8.61
CA THR A 50 -7.26 -2.69 10.05
C THR A 50 -8.69 -2.20 10.25
N PRO A 51 -9.50 -2.84 11.11
CA PRO A 51 -10.85 -2.37 11.40
C PRO A 51 -10.89 -0.92 11.90
N ASP A 52 -11.85 -0.14 11.39
CA ASP A 52 -12.14 1.24 11.82
C ASP A 52 -13.65 1.45 11.92
N ASN A 53 -14.24 0.94 13.00
CA ASN A 53 -15.68 1.07 13.23
C ASN A 53 -16.13 2.53 13.40
N ALA A 54 -15.27 3.40 13.92
CA ALA A 54 -15.58 4.81 14.09
C ALA A 54 -15.73 5.52 12.73
N ALA A 55 -15.01 5.06 11.69
CA ALA A 55 -15.23 5.51 10.33
C ALA A 55 -16.60 5.09 9.81
N VAL A 56 -17.01 3.83 10.01
CA VAL A 56 -18.34 3.33 9.59
C VAL A 56 -19.46 4.11 10.30
N GLU A 57 -19.32 4.36 11.60
CA GLU A 57 -20.30 5.15 12.36
C GLU A 57 -20.40 6.59 11.86
N ARG A 58 -19.27 7.20 11.50
CA ARG A 58 -19.25 8.54 10.89
C ARG A 58 -19.89 8.52 9.50
N ASP A 59 -19.59 7.54 8.66
CA ASP A 59 -20.15 7.43 7.32
C ASP A 59 -21.68 7.23 7.37
N TYR A 60 -22.17 6.53 8.39
CA TYR A 60 -23.61 6.47 8.68
C TYR A 60 -24.19 7.81 9.11
N ALA A 61 -23.58 8.49 10.08
CA ALA A 61 -24.04 9.78 10.59
C ALA A 61 -24.07 10.87 9.50
N GLU A 62 -23.19 10.76 8.50
CA GLU A 62 -23.06 11.70 7.39
C GLU A 62 -23.76 11.24 6.10
N HIS A 63 -24.50 10.13 6.13
CA HIS A 63 -25.19 9.55 4.97
C HIS A 63 -24.27 9.30 3.75
N ARG A 64 -23.04 8.85 3.99
CA ARG A 64 -22.09 8.54 2.93
C ARG A 64 -22.29 7.12 2.41
N SER A 65 -22.00 6.92 1.14
CA SER A 65 -22.09 5.63 0.46
C SER A 65 -20.91 5.45 -0.48
N THR A 66 -20.70 4.23 -0.96
CA THR A 66 -19.65 3.89 -1.92
C THR A 66 -18.26 4.15 -1.34
N VAL A 67 -18.09 3.77 -0.06
CA VAL A 67 -16.85 3.96 0.71
C VAL A 67 -16.31 2.60 1.14
N GLU A 68 -15.04 2.32 0.87
CA GLU A 68 -14.37 1.09 1.34
C GLU A 68 -14.15 1.14 2.85
N VAL A 69 -14.56 0.08 3.55
CA VAL A 69 -14.47 -0.01 5.00
C VAL A 69 -13.92 -1.35 5.45
N THR A 70 -13.36 -1.39 6.66
CA THR A 70 -13.14 -2.63 7.40
C THR A 70 -13.84 -2.50 8.74
N ALA A 71 -14.83 -3.36 8.98
CA ALA A 71 -15.68 -3.34 10.16
C ALA A 71 -15.44 -4.61 11.00
N GLU A 72 -15.29 -4.45 12.31
CA GLU A 72 -15.24 -5.54 13.27
C GLU A 72 -16.55 -5.56 14.08
N GLY A 73 -17.15 -6.73 14.25
CA GLY A 73 -18.41 -6.81 14.96
C GLY A 73 -18.83 -8.22 15.33
N VAL A 74 -19.95 -8.29 16.05
CA VAL A 74 -20.58 -9.54 16.47
C VAL A 74 -21.82 -9.77 15.64
N VAL A 75 -21.97 -10.97 15.08
CA VAL A 75 -23.16 -11.36 14.33
C VAL A 75 -24.36 -11.42 15.27
N THR A 76 -25.37 -10.59 15.03
CA THR A 76 -26.60 -10.54 15.84
C THR A 76 -27.75 -11.33 15.22
N ASN A 77 -27.76 -11.48 13.90
CA ASN A 77 -28.79 -12.23 13.20
C ASN A 77 -28.27 -12.80 11.88
N VAL A 78 -28.59 -14.07 11.60
CA VAL A 78 -28.36 -14.70 10.29
C VAL A 78 -29.70 -14.74 9.56
N LEU A 79 -29.77 -14.09 8.41
CA LEU A 79 -31.00 -13.96 7.64
C LEU A 79 -31.08 -15.06 6.57
N ALA A 80 -32.28 -15.26 6.03
CA ALA A 80 -32.42 -16.06 4.81
C ALA A 80 -31.62 -15.40 3.67
N ASP A 81 -31.02 -16.24 2.82
CA ASP A 81 -30.38 -15.78 1.59
C ASP A 81 -31.36 -14.97 0.74
N ASP A 82 -30.80 -14.06 -0.06
CA ASP A 82 -31.54 -13.30 -1.06
C ASP A 82 -31.09 -13.70 -2.46
N SER A 83 -32.02 -14.12 -3.31
CA SER A 83 -31.70 -14.49 -4.69
C SER A 83 -32.24 -13.43 -5.64
N GLY A 84 -31.36 -12.85 -6.45
CA GLY A 84 -31.71 -11.81 -7.41
C GLY A 84 -30.95 -11.94 -8.74
N PRO A 85 -31.13 -10.97 -9.66
CA PRO A 85 -30.49 -10.98 -10.98
C PRO A 85 -28.96 -11.00 -10.94
N SER A 86 -28.35 -10.46 -9.89
CA SER A 86 -26.89 -10.43 -9.67
C SER A 86 -26.34 -11.68 -8.96
N GLY A 87 -27.21 -12.64 -8.61
CA GLY A 87 -26.84 -13.85 -7.89
C GLY A 87 -27.55 -14.01 -6.55
N THR A 88 -27.16 -15.06 -5.84
CA THR A 88 -27.59 -15.33 -4.46
C THR A 88 -26.63 -14.68 -3.47
N HIS A 89 -27.19 -14.00 -2.48
CA HIS A 89 -26.47 -13.32 -1.42
C HIS A 89 -26.78 -13.96 -0.06
N GLN A 90 -25.73 -14.25 0.68
CA GLN A 90 -25.80 -14.55 2.10
C GLN A 90 -25.95 -13.23 2.85
N ARG A 91 -26.91 -13.18 3.78
CA ARG A 91 -27.19 -11.99 4.58
C ARG A 91 -27.08 -12.25 6.07
N PHE A 92 -26.40 -11.37 6.78
CA PHE A 92 -26.37 -11.39 8.24
C PHE A 92 -26.12 -9.98 8.76
N ILE A 93 -26.57 -9.72 9.99
CA ILE A 93 -26.42 -8.42 10.63
C ILE A 93 -25.28 -8.53 11.65
N ILE A 94 -24.36 -7.57 11.62
CA ILE A 94 -23.36 -7.40 12.66
C ILE A 94 -23.69 -6.16 13.49
N ARG A 95 -23.40 -6.21 14.79
CA ARG A 95 -23.28 -5.02 15.64
C ARG A 95 -21.81 -4.64 15.72
N LEU A 96 -21.48 -3.39 15.39
CA LEU A 96 -20.11 -2.91 15.42
C LEU A 96 -19.53 -3.02 16.84
N ALA A 97 -18.32 -3.56 16.94
CA ALA A 97 -17.60 -3.62 18.20
C ALA A 97 -17.35 -2.21 18.73
N GLY A 98 -17.60 -1.99 20.03
CA GLY A 98 -17.50 -0.68 20.68
C GLY A 98 -18.68 0.27 20.45
N GLY A 99 -19.67 -0.12 19.64
CA GLY A 99 -20.81 0.72 19.28
C GLY A 99 -22.17 0.02 19.46
N THR A 100 -23.23 0.75 19.10
CA THR A 100 -24.62 0.23 19.04
C THR A 100 -25.13 0.09 17.61
N GLN A 101 -24.43 0.68 16.65
CA GLN A 101 -24.81 0.59 15.25
C GLN A 101 -24.72 -0.84 14.74
N THR A 102 -25.73 -1.21 13.95
CA THR A 102 -25.77 -2.46 13.21
C THR A 102 -25.60 -2.21 11.74
N VAL A 103 -24.96 -3.14 11.04
CA VAL A 103 -24.73 -3.09 9.60
C VAL A 103 -25.15 -4.43 8.99
N LEU A 104 -25.86 -4.38 7.87
CA LEU A 104 -26.16 -5.58 7.08
C LEU A 104 -24.91 -5.96 6.28
N VAL A 105 -24.49 -7.22 6.34
CA VAL A 105 -23.48 -7.77 5.43
C VAL A 105 -24.21 -8.53 4.33
N ASP A 106 -23.97 -8.14 3.07
CA ASP A 106 -24.58 -8.68 1.86
C ASP A 106 -23.50 -9.35 0.98
N ASN A 107 -23.27 -10.64 1.22
CA ASN A 107 -22.19 -11.40 0.61
C ASN A 107 -22.67 -12.21 -0.59
N ASN A 108 -22.24 -11.87 -1.80
CA ASN A 108 -22.62 -12.60 -3.01
C ASN A 108 -21.92 -13.97 -3.09
N VAL A 109 -22.65 -15.03 -2.72
CA VAL A 109 -22.14 -16.42 -2.72
C VAL A 109 -22.17 -17.08 -4.11
N THR A 110 -22.63 -16.38 -5.14
CA THR A 110 -22.55 -16.87 -6.52
C THR A 110 -21.15 -16.68 -7.11
N ILE A 111 -20.47 -15.61 -6.69
CA ILE A 111 -19.12 -15.26 -7.19
C ILE A 111 -18.05 -15.27 -6.10
N GLY A 112 -18.43 -15.21 -4.82
CA GLY A 112 -17.54 -15.40 -3.67
C GLY A 112 -17.87 -16.67 -2.88
N HIS A 113 -17.33 -16.74 -1.67
CA HIS A 113 -17.54 -17.87 -0.76
C HIS A 113 -18.52 -17.55 0.38
N ARG A 114 -19.36 -18.53 0.74
CA ARG A 114 -20.19 -18.45 1.96
C ARG A 114 -19.31 -18.54 3.21
N ALA A 115 -19.47 -17.58 4.13
CA ALA A 115 -18.89 -17.67 5.47
C ALA A 115 -19.84 -18.44 6.39
N PRO A 116 -19.41 -19.48 7.13
CA PRO A 116 -20.27 -20.27 8.02
C PRO A 116 -20.51 -19.56 9.37
N VAL A 117 -20.98 -18.32 9.31
CA VAL A 117 -21.29 -17.48 10.48
C VAL A 117 -22.52 -18.00 11.22
N ALA A 118 -22.50 -17.88 12.54
CA ALA A 118 -23.63 -18.06 13.42
C ALA A 118 -23.85 -16.80 14.27
N ALA A 119 -25.02 -16.69 14.92
CA ALA A 119 -25.21 -15.68 15.95
C ALA A 119 -24.12 -15.79 17.03
N ASP A 120 -23.71 -14.64 17.57
CA ASP A 120 -22.64 -14.47 18.56
C ASP A 120 -21.21 -14.72 18.05
N ASP A 121 -21.01 -14.97 16.75
CA ASP A 121 -19.66 -15.02 16.17
C ASP A 121 -19.04 -13.62 16.05
N ASP A 122 -17.76 -13.50 16.40
CA ASP A 122 -16.91 -12.36 16.07
C ASP A 122 -16.43 -12.47 14.61
N VAL A 123 -16.59 -11.38 13.86
CA VAL A 123 -16.18 -11.28 12.46
C VAL A 123 -15.49 -9.95 12.17
N ILE A 124 -14.58 -9.98 11.20
CA ILE A 124 -14.07 -8.78 10.54
C ILE A 124 -14.54 -8.83 9.09
N VAL A 125 -15.13 -7.75 8.60
CA VAL A 125 -15.70 -7.65 7.25
C VAL A 125 -15.04 -6.49 6.53
N HIS A 126 -14.53 -6.73 5.34
CA HIS A 126 -14.00 -5.72 4.45
C HIS A 126 -14.81 -5.70 3.16
N GLY A 127 -15.14 -4.50 2.69
CA GLY A 127 -15.88 -4.26 1.46
C GLY A 127 -16.43 -2.84 1.41
N GLU A 128 -17.34 -2.60 0.48
CA GLU A 128 -17.90 -1.28 0.24
C GLU A 128 -19.16 -1.04 1.10
N TYR A 129 -19.18 0.06 1.83
CA TYR A 129 -20.32 0.51 2.63
C TYR A 129 -21.29 1.36 1.80
N VAL A 130 -22.59 1.13 1.98
CA VAL A 130 -23.68 1.92 1.41
C VAL A 130 -24.67 2.29 2.51
N TRP A 131 -25.01 3.57 2.60
CA TRP A 131 -25.97 4.06 3.58
C TRP A 131 -27.41 3.59 3.32
N ASN A 132 -28.13 3.29 4.40
CA ASN A 132 -29.59 3.18 4.46
C ASN A 132 -30.07 3.61 5.86
N ASP A 133 -31.38 3.72 6.07
CA ASP A 133 -31.98 4.14 7.35
C ASP A 133 -31.96 3.06 8.45
N GLN A 134 -31.36 1.89 8.17
CA GLN A 134 -31.23 0.75 9.09
C GLN A 134 -29.80 0.54 9.61
N GLY A 135 -28.90 1.50 9.40
CA GLY A 135 -27.50 1.44 9.82
C GLY A 135 -26.50 1.12 8.70
N GLY A 136 -26.98 0.99 7.46
CA GLY A 136 -26.18 0.74 6.25
C GLY A 136 -25.97 -0.74 5.93
N LEU A 137 -25.35 -0.99 4.77
CA LEU A 137 -24.93 -2.31 4.32
C LEU A 137 -23.46 -2.32 3.90
N ILE A 138 -22.82 -3.48 3.99
CA ILE A 138 -21.51 -3.75 3.37
C ILE A 138 -21.71 -4.85 2.34
N HIS A 139 -21.33 -4.58 1.09
CA HIS A 139 -21.28 -5.54 -0.02
C HIS A 139 -19.87 -5.61 -0.61
N PHE A 140 -19.71 -6.19 -1.80
CA PHE A 140 -18.39 -6.45 -2.40
C PHE A 140 -17.44 -7.22 -1.47
N THR A 141 -17.96 -8.09 -0.60
CA THR A 141 -17.16 -8.93 0.32
C THR A 141 -16.49 -10.12 -0.37
N HIS A 142 -16.14 -9.96 -1.64
CA HIS A 142 -15.56 -10.97 -2.52
C HIS A 142 -14.55 -10.32 -3.48
N HIS A 143 -13.77 -11.13 -4.19
CA HIS A 143 -12.97 -10.62 -5.30
C HIS A 143 -13.85 -10.15 -6.46
N ASP A 144 -13.62 -8.96 -7.00
CA ASP A 144 -14.31 -8.48 -8.21
C ASP A 144 -13.77 -9.19 -9.47
N PRO A 145 -14.59 -9.96 -10.21
CA PRO A 145 -14.17 -10.61 -11.45
C PRO A 145 -13.77 -9.63 -12.57
N ALA A 146 -14.25 -8.37 -12.52
CA ALA A 146 -14.06 -7.35 -13.55
C ALA A 146 -13.02 -6.26 -13.18
N PRO A 147 -12.13 -6.55 -12.23
CA PRO A 147 -11.41 -5.63 -11.32
C PRO A 147 -11.75 -4.13 -11.42
N ALA A 148 -13.03 -3.78 -11.34
CA ALA A 148 -13.52 -2.41 -11.35
C ALA A 148 -13.64 -1.83 -9.93
N HIS A 149 -13.83 -2.70 -8.92
CA HIS A 149 -13.94 -2.37 -7.51
C HIS A 149 -12.83 -3.04 -6.68
N GLU A 150 -12.54 -2.46 -5.51
CA GLU A 150 -11.70 -3.12 -4.51
C GLU A 150 -12.41 -4.40 -4.04
N GLY A 151 -11.65 -5.49 -3.90
CA GLY A 151 -12.21 -6.77 -3.47
C GLY A 151 -12.28 -6.84 -1.96
N GLY A 152 -13.40 -7.29 -1.43
CA GLY A 152 -13.61 -7.48 0.00
C GLY A 152 -13.45 -8.93 0.45
N TRP A 153 -13.73 -9.14 1.73
CA TRP A 153 -13.67 -10.45 2.38
C TRP A 153 -14.44 -10.44 3.71
N ILE A 154 -14.82 -11.63 4.17
CA ILE A 154 -15.28 -11.88 5.55
C ILE A 154 -14.23 -12.74 6.24
N GLU A 155 -13.75 -12.33 7.40
CA GLU A 155 -12.86 -13.11 8.26
C GLU A 155 -13.62 -13.61 9.48
N LEU A 156 -13.63 -14.93 9.64
CA LEU A 156 -14.25 -15.63 10.76
C LEU A 156 -13.22 -16.60 11.34
N ARG A 157 -12.90 -16.44 12.63
CA ARG A 157 -11.94 -17.32 13.36
C ARG A 157 -10.58 -17.45 12.63
N GLY A 158 -10.10 -16.35 12.05
CA GLY A 158 -8.84 -16.28 11.31
C GLY A 158 -8.87 -16.88 9.90
N VAL A 159 -10.05 -17.26 9.39
CA VAL A 159 -10.23 -17.76 8.01
C VAL A 159 -10.97 -16.70 7.19
N ARG A 160 -10.42 -16.36 6.01
CA ARG A 160 -11.04 -15.43 5.06
C ARG A 160 -11.87 -16.14 4.00
N TYR A 161 -13.02 -15.56 3.72
CA TYR A 161 -13.97 -15.95 2.68
C TYR A 161 -14.11 -14.77 1.72
N GLN A 162 -13.84 -14.99 0.43
CA GLN A 162 -13.89 -13.99 -0.65
C GLN A 162 -14.11 -14.67 -1.99
#